data_AF-A0A3S0XLZ9-F1
#
_entry.id   AF-A0A3S0XLZ9-F1
#
_cell.length_a   1.000
_cell.length_b   1.000
_cell.length_c   1.000
_cell.angle_alpha   90.00
_cell.angle_beta   90.00
_cell.angle_gamma   90.00
#
_symmetry.space_group_name_H-M   'P 1'
#
loop_
_entity.id
_entity.type
_entity.pdbx_description
1 polymer ?
#
loop_
_entity_poly.entity_id
_entity_poly.type
_entity_poly.pdbx_seq_one_letter_code
_entity_poly.pdbx_strand_id
1 'polypeptide(L)'
;MSRQRAALCLSFPSLTRAALLGALMAAPLALSAPAAAAPAKQPAAAAKPAKPAAAKTTAAKPGACYSRSEHAAEQLMRMHTEMMVVGLTCKSVVPEKNPFGLYQDFSVKNRAMLSSSEATLIGYYKKTGGNGTQKFDTFRTELANEVSRRAATIGIPQYCQTFVDRSIAAKELNADDLRILTSDEKNAGLMHLASKPLCDVQVVSVPDAPIAVAQASTGRAPAKATAAKAKAPAKAPAKAAAAKPKVVAAPAKQTVAAR
;
A
#
# COMPACT_ATOMS: atom_id res chain seq x y z
N MET A 1 -4.60 -47.50 10.83
CA MET A 1 -3.23 -47.51 10.26
C MET A 1 -2.53 -46.20 10.65
N SER A 2 -1.19 -46.23 10.81
CA SER A 2 -0.33 -45.14 11.30
C SER A 2 -0.58 -43.79 10.60
N ARG A 3 -0.67 -42.64 11.29
CA ARG A 3 0.42 -41.92 12.00
C ARG A 3 1.67 -41.68 11.14
N GLN A 4 1.75 -40.51 10.52
CA GLN A 4 3.00 -39.76 10.29
C GLN A 4 2.68 -38.32 9.84
N ARG A 5 2.77 -37.37 10.77
CA ARG A 5 2.98 -35.94 10.47
C ARG A 5 4.15 -35.51 11.35
N ALA A 6 5.34 -35.42 10.75
CA ALA A 6 6.54 -34.97 11.44
C ALA A 6 6.44 -33.47 11.75
N ALA A 7 6.64 -33.11 13.00
CA ALA A 7 6.81 -31.72 13.39
C ALA A 7 8.26 -31.30 13.11
N LEU A 8 8.47 -30.36 12.20
CA LEU A 8 9.75 -29.68 12.01
C LEU A 8 9.83 -28.49 12.98
N CYS A 9 10.04 -28.80 14.26
CA CYS A 9 10.53 -27.81 15.22
C CYS A 9 12.02 -27.56 14.94
N LEU A 10 12.31 -26.52 14.14
CA LEU A 10 13.68 -26.03 13.97
C LEU A 10 14.11 -25.22 15.20
N SER A 11 14.54 -25.95 16.24
CA SER A 11 15.26 -25.38 17.38
C SER A 11 16.60 -24.83 16.89
N PHE A 12 16.75 -23.51 16.87
CA PHE A 12 18.04 -22.87 16.65
C PHE A 12 18.86 -22.90 17.94
N PRO A 13 20.00 -23.62 18.01
CA PRO A 13 20.89 -23.55 19.15
C PRO A 13 21.54 -22.15 19.22
N SER A 14 21.60 -21.61 20.42
CA SER A 14 22.30 -20.38 20.77
C SER A 14 23.78 -20.46 20.37
N LEU A 15 24.18 -19.69 19.36
CA LEU A 15 25.58 -19.56 18.97
C LEU A 15 26.33 -18.62 19.93
N THR A 16 27.35 -19.20 20.55
CA THR A 16 28.12 -18.65 21.66
C THR A 16 28.95 -17.44 21.26
N ARG A 17 29.21 -16.56 22.25
CA ARG A 17 30.21 -15.48 22.13
C ARG A 17 31.57 -16.05 21.69
N ALA A 18 32.12 -15.50 20.62
CA ALA A 18 33.56 -15.53 20.35
C ALA A 18 34.06 -14.09 20.33
N ALA A 19 34.72 -13.68 21.42
CA ALA A 19 35.49 -12.44 21.42
C ALA A 19 36.87 -12.73 20.82
N LEU A 20 37.27 -11.96 19.81
CA LEU A 20 38.64 -11.95 19.31
C LEU A 20 39.12 -10.50 19.25
N LEU A 21 40.11 -10.20 20.10
CA LEU A 21 40.92 -8.99 19.98
C LEU A 21 41.72 -9.08 18.67
N GLY A 22 41.84 -7.99 17.94
CA GLY A 22 42.50 -7.98 16.63
C GLY A 22 43.02 -6.61 16.19
N ALA A 23 44.19 -6.25 16.73
CA ALA A 23 45.17 -5.30 16.20
C ALA A 23 44.74 -3.85 15.85
N LEU A 24 45.44 -2.90 16.47
CA LEU A 24 45.65 -1.55 15.94
C LEU A 24 46.30 -1.64 14.54
N MET A 25 45.87 -0.79 13.61
CA MET A 25 46.79 -0.10 12.71
C MET A 25 46.37 1.36 12.58
N ALA A 26 47.22 2.25 13.09
CA ALA A 26 47.13 3.68 12.87
C ALA A 26 48.07 4.08 11.72
N ALA A 27 47.58 4.88 10.77
CA ALA A 27 48.41 5.54 9.77
C ALA A 27 47.78 6.89 9.41
N PRO A 28 48.43 8.03 9.69
CA PRO A 28 47.97 9.34 9.26
C PRO A 28 48.48 9.63 7.85
N LEU A 29 47.60 10.07 6.95
CA LEU A 29 47.99 10.78 5.74
C LEU A 29 47.43 12.21 5.80
N ALA A 30 48.34 13.16 5.90
CA ALA A 30 48.09 14.59 5.79
C ALA A 30 48.53 15.08 4.40
N LEU A 31 48.25 16.36 4.10
CA LEU A 31 48.48 17.08 2.84
C LEU A 31 47.49 16.65 1.71
N SER A 32 46.94 17.55 0.89
CA SER A 32 47.22 18.98 0.68
C SER A 32 45.93 19.81 0.51
N ALA A 33 45.97 21.07 0.94
CA ALA A 33 45.12 22.12 0.40
C ALA A 33 45.89 22.92 -0.67
N PRO A 34 45.20 23.52 -1.65
CA PRO A 34 45.61 24.81 -2.19
C PRO A 34 44.57 25.90 -1.89
N ALA A 35 45.03 27.14 -1.84
CA ALA A 35 44.26 28.28 -1.36
C ALA A 35 43.64 29.13 -2.48
N ALA A 36 42.71 29.99 -2.06
CA ALA A 36 42.41 31.31 -2.60
C ALA A 36 41.89 31.44 -4.06
N ALA A 37 40.62 31.87 -4.16
CA ALA A 37 40.24 33.01 -5.00
C ALA A 37 38.98 33.70 -4.46
N ALA A 38 39.10 34.94 -4.01
CA ALA A 38 38.01 35.90 -3.87
C ALA A 38 38.43 37.15 -4.65
N PRO A 39 37.56 37.69 -5.52
CA PRO A 39 36.77 38.86 -5.17
C PRO A 39 35.30 38.72 -5.66
N ALA A 40 34.35 39.64 -5.49
CA ALA A 40 34.44 41.06 -5.17
C ALA A 40 33.25 41.54 -4.31
N LYS A 41 33.41 42.74 -3.75
CA LYS A 41 32.45 43.42 -2.87
C LYS A 41 31.67 44.45 -3.70
N GLN A 42 30.36 44.27 -3.88
CA GLN A 42 29.47 45.30 -4.44
C GLN A 42 28.59 45.94 -3.34
N PRO A 43 28.33 47.26 -3.40
CA PRO A 43 27.59 47.97 -2.37
C PRO A 43 26.07 47.90 -2.54
N ALA A 44 25.39 48.15 -1.42
CA ALA A 44 23.96 48.03 -1.17
C ALA A 44 23.01 48.71 -2.18
N ALA A 45 21.88 48.04 -2.42
CA ALA A 45 20.58 48.68 -2.65
C ALA A 45 19.60 48.17 -1.58
N ALA A 46 19.19 49.04 -0.66
CA ALA A 46 18.38 48.66 0.50
C ALA A 46 16.88 48.55 0.17
N ALA A 47 16.46 47.39 -0.34
CA ALA A 47 15.04 47.04 -0.37
C ALA A 47 14.57 46.58 1.03
N LYS A 48 13.60 47.29 1.62
CA LYS A 48 12.99 46.90 2.89
C LYS A 48 12.34 45.51 2.73
N PRO A 49 12.68 44.49 3.52
CA PRO A 49 11.95 43.24 3.48
C PRO A 49 10.52 43.48 4.01
N ALA A 50 9.54 43.40 3.12
CA ALA A 50 8.15 43.34 3.52
C ALA A 50 7.96 42.09 4.39
N LYS A 51 7.73 42.32 5.69
CA LYS A 51 7.55 41.27 6.70
C LYS A 51 6.47 40.29 6.20
N PRO A 52 6.79 39.05 5.83
CA PRO A 52 5.77 38.10 5.42
C PRO A 52 4.82 37.92 6.60
N ALA A 53 3.54 38.19 6.37
CA ALA A 53 2.51 37.97 7.37
C ALA A 53 2.56 36.48 7.73
N ALA A 54 2.90 36.18 8.98
CA ALA A 54 3.00 34.80 9.45
C ALA A 54 1.62 34.15 9.35
N ALA A 55 1.39 33.41 8.27
CA ALA A 55 0.22 32.58 8.10
C ALA A 55 0.17 31.63 9.31
N LYS A 56 -0.82 31.83 10.18
CA LYS A 56 -1.01 30.99 11.35
C LYS A 56 -1.38 29.59 10.85
N THR A 57 -0.38 28.72 10.73
CA THR A 57 -0.60 27.28 10.56
C THR A 57 -1.36 26.79 11.78
N THR A 58 -2.69 26.68 11.64
CA THR A 58 -3.54 26.01 12.60
C THR A 58 -3.01 24.59 12.76
N ALA A 59 -2.43 24.29 13.92
CA ALA A 59 -1.85 22.98 14.19
C ALA A 59 -2.94 21.93 14.00
N ALA A 60 -2.77 21.07 13.00
CA ALA A 60 -3.72 20.01 12.71
C ALA A 60 -3.87 19.11 13.94
N LYS A 61 -5.12 18.71 14.24
CA LYS A 61 -5.40 17.81 15.37
C LYS A 61 -4.54 16.55 15.24
N PRO A 62 -3.90 16.05 16.31
CA PRO A 62 -3.08 14.84 16.24
C PRO A 62 -3.81 13.70 15.54
N GLY A 63 -3.23 13.23 14.43
CA GLY A 63 -3.79 12.15 13.62
C GLY A 63 -4.78 12.54 12.51
N ALA A 64 -5.00 13.83 12.23
CA ALA A 64 -5.83 14.26 11.10
C ALA A 64 -5.14 14.10 9.73
N CYS A 65 -3.81 14.18 9.71
CA CYS A 65 -2.96 14.20 8.51
C CYS A 65 -1.66 13.42 8.78
N TYR A 66 -0.82 13.28 7.75
CA TYR A 66 0.54 12.72 7.85
C TYR A 66 1.62 13.80 7.62
N SER A 67 2.74 13.71 8.33
CA SER A 67 3.97 14.38 7.87
C SER A 67 4.51 13.72 6.58
N ARG A 68 5.37 14.41 5.83
CA ARG A 68 5.97 13.87 4.59
C ARG A 68 6.61 12.49 4.77
N SER A 69 7.32 12.26 5.87
CA SER A 69 7.91 10.96 6.19
C SER A 69 6.89 9.89 6.53
N GLU A 70 5.79 10.24 7.23
CA GLU A 70 4.73 9.29 7.55
C GLU A 70 3.87 8.95 6.31
N HIS A 71 3.63 9.92 5.41
CA HIS A 71 2.99 9.69 4.10
C HIS A 71 3.85 8.77 3.23
N ALA A 72 5.14 9.09 3.07
CA ALA A 72 6.06 8.26 2.30
C ALA A 72 6.18 6.83 2.86
N ALA A 73 6.15 6.70 4.19
CA ALA A 73 6.09 5.40 4.85
C ALA A 73 4.79 4.64 4.54
N GLU A 74 3.62 5.27 4.57
CA GLU A 74 2.36 4.62 4.18
C GLU A 74 2.43 4.12 2.74
N GLN A 75 2.90 4.95 1.81
CA GLN A 75 2.98 4.61 0.40
C GLN A 75 3.89 3.41 0.12
N LEU A 76 5.05 3.33 0.77
CA LEU A 76 5.92 2.16 0.67
C LEU A 76 5.23 0.89 1.21
N MET A 77 4.51 0.99 2.34
CA MET A 77 3.80 -0.16 2.91
C MET A 77 2.59 -0.59 2.07
N ARG A 78 1.93 0.36 1.38
CA ARG A 78 0.90 0.08 0.36
C ARG A 78 1.47 -0.72 -0.79
N MET A 79 2.54 -0.23 -1.42
CA MET A 79 3.18 -0.93 -2.54
C MET A 79 3.71 -2.31 -2.13
N HIS A 80 4.35 -2.44 -0.97
CA HIS A 80 4.83 -3.72 -0.44
C HIS A 80 3.71 -4.75 -0.27
N THR A 81 2.57 -4.32 0.28
CA THR A 81 1.41 -5.20 0.51
C THR A 81 0.68 -5.52 -0.79
N GLU A 82 0.62 -4.58 -1.73
CA GLU A 82 0.09 -4.81 -3.07
C GLU A 82 0.91 -5.87 -3.83
N MET A 83 2.25 -5.73 -3.87
CA MET A 83 3.14 -6.73 -4.47
C MET A 83 2.99 -8.11 -3.80
N MET A 84 2.81 -8.17 -2.47
CA MET A 84 2.54 -9.42 -1.76
C MET A 84 1.25 -10.10 -2.24
N VAL A 85 0.15 -9.34 -2.34
CA VAL A 85 -1.15 -9.88 -2.78
C VAL A 85 -1.10 -10.27 -4.25
N VAL A 86 -0.51 -9.44 -5.13
CA VAL A 86 -0.27 -9.79 -6.54
C VAL A 86 0.53 -11.08 -6.65
N GLY A 87 1.63 -11.21 -5.90
CA GLY A 87 2.46 -12.42 -5.87
C GLY A 87 1.69 -13.67 -5.48
N LEU A 88 0.88 -13.59 -4.42
CA LEU A 88 0.07 -14.73 -3.95
C LEU A 88 -1.10 -15.08 -4.88
N THR A 89 -1.76 -14.07 -5.46
CA THR A 89 -2.93 -14.21 -6.34
C THR A 89 -2.55 -14.68 -7.74
N CYS A 90 -1.44 -14.19 -8.31
CA CYS A 90 -1.11 -14.38 -9.72
C CYS A 90 -0.12 -15.51 -10.00
N LYS A 91 0.49 -16.12 -8.97
CA LYS A 91 1.49 -17.20 -9.12
C LYS A 91 1.08 -18.39 -9.99
N SER A 92 -0.21 -18.70 -10.06
CA SER A 92 -0.76 -19.80 -10.87
C SER A 92 -1.38 -19.36 -12.19
N VAL A 93 -1.44 -18.05 -12.44
CA VAL A 93 -2.08 -17.43 -13.62
C VAL A 93 -1.02 -17.01 -14.64
N VAL A 94 0.12 -16.50 -14.15
CA VAL A 94 1.30 -16.10 -14.92
C VAL A 94 2.58 -16.64 -14.25
N PRO A 95 2.72 -17.97 -14.13
CA PRO A 95 3.87 -18.60 -13.45
C PRO A 95 5.22 -18.22 -14.07
N GLU A 96 5.25 -17.97 -15.38
CA GLU A 96 6.44 -17.57 -16.13
C GLU A 96 7.03 -16.21 -15.70
N LYS A 97 6.19 -15.29 -15.17
CA LYS A 97 6.63 -14.01 -14.61
C LYS A 97 7.08 -14.09 -13.15
N ASN A 98 6.96 -15.26 -12.50
CA ASN A 98 7.28 -15.50 -11.09
C ASN A 98 6.87 -14.35 -10.13
N PRO A 99 5.59 -13.95 -10.07
CA PRO A 99 5.18 -12.72 -9.40
C PRO A 99 5.43 -12.73 -7.88
N PHE A 100 5.48 -13.91 -7.25
CA PHE A 100 5.84 -14.03 -5.83
C PHE A 100 7.35 -13.84 -5.59
N GLY A 101 8.21 -14.28 -6.53
CA GLY A 101 9.64 -13.99 -6.50
C GLY A 101 9.93 -12.49 -6.60
N LEU A 102 9.21 -11.76 -7.47
CA LEU A 102 9.34 -10.30 -7.58
C LEU A 102 9.09 -9.59 -6.25
N TYR A 103 8.06 -10.02 -5.51
CA TYR A 103 7.78 -9.54 -4.16
C TYR A 103 8.92 -9.86 -3.18
N GLN A 104 9.43 -11.10 -3.17
CA GLN A 104 10.54 -11.50 -2.29
C GLN A 104 11.80 -10.68 -2.56
N ASP A 105 12.19 -10.53 -3.83
CA ASP A 105 13.35 -9.75 -4.26
C ASP A 105 13.22 -8.28 -3.83
N PHE A 106 12.05 -7.68 -4.04
CA PHE A 106 11.75 -6.32 -3.58
C PHE A 106 11.87 -6.18 -2.06
N SER A 107 11.30 -7.12 -1.30
CA SER A 107 11.37 -7.13 0.18
C SER A 107 12.79 -7.28 0.70
N VAL A 108 13.65 -8.07 0.03
CA VAL A 108 15.05 -8.23 0.40
C VAL A 108 15.86 -6.97 0.04
N LYS A 109 15.75 -6.48 -1.21
CA LYS A 109 16.42 -5.27 -1.71
C LYS A 109 16.14 -4.06 -0.81
N ASN A 110 14.89 -3.88 -0.40
CA ASN A 110 14.42 -2.69 0.32
C ASN A 110 14.19 -2.91 1.83
N ARG A 111 14.72 -4.01 2.41
CA ARG A 111 14.47 -4.41 3.82
C ARG A 111 14.69 -3.30 4.84
N ALA A 112 15.79 -2.54 4.70
CA ALA A 112 16.12 -1.44 5.61
C ALA A 112 15.08 -0.30 5.55
N MET A 113 14.63 0.04 4.35
CA MET A 113 13.62 1.09 4.14
C MET A 113 12.26 0.63 4.69
N LEU A 114 11.83 -0.60 4.37
CA LEU A 114 10.58 -1.19 4.88
C LEU A 114 10.52 -1.16 6.42
N SER A 115 11.61 -1.57 7.08
CA SER A 115 11.73 -1.50 8.54
C SER A 115 11.63 -0.07 9.09
N SER A 116 12.25 0.91 8.41
CA SER A 116 12.17 2.33 8.80
C SER A 116 10.77 2.93 8.62
N SER A 117 10.06 2.54 7.55
CA SER A 117 8.68 2.96 7.28
C SER A 117 7.68 2.35 8.27
N GLU A 118 7.85 1.07 8.61
CA GLU A 118 7.12 0.41 9.69
C GLU A 118 7.33 1.13 11.03
N ALA A 119 8.57 1.41 11.43
CA ALA A 119 8.88 2.15 12.65
C ALA A 119 8.25 3.56 12.66
N THR A 120 8.23 4.24 11.50
CA THR A 120 7.61 5.56 11.32
C THR A 120 6.09 5.50 11.53
N LEU A 121 5.40 4.52 10.93
CA LEU A 121 3.95 4.36 11.08
C LEU A 121 3.54 3.88 12.47
N ILE A 122 4.30 2.97 13.09
CA ILE A 122 4.10 2.60 14.50
C ILE A 122 4.30 3.83 15.41
N GLY A 123 5.29 4.67 15.11
CA GLY A 123 5.51 5.95 15.79
C GLY A 123 4.33 6.91 15.63
N TYR A 124 3.77 7.02 14.42
CA TYR A 124 2.55 7.77 14.16
C TYR A 124 1.37 7.25 14.99
N TYR A 125 1.06 5.95 14.90
CA TYR A 125 -0.10 5.39 15.60
C TYR A 125 0.01 5.52 17.13
N LYS A 126 1.23 5.43 17.70
CA LYS A 126 1.49 5.74 19.12
C LYS A 126 1.11 7.19 19.47
N LYS A 127 1.47 8.18 18.64
CA LYS A 127 1.11 9.60 18.86
C LYS A 127 -0.40 9.83 18.75
N THR A 128 -1.10 9.10 17.88
CA THR A 128 -2.56 9.25 17.68
C THR A 128 -3.41 8.49 18.70
N GLY A 129 -2.80 7.66 19.54
CA GLY A 129 -3.44 6.95 20.65
C GLY A 129 -3.57 5.43 20.44
N GLY A 130 -3.39 4.69 21.53
CA GLY A 130 -3.48 3.23 21.57
C GLY A 130 -2.15 2.50 21.31
N ASN A 131 -2.21 1.19 21.14
CA ASN A 131 -1.05 0.36 20.81
C ASN A 131 -0.70 0.52 19.32
N GLY A 132 0.37 1.28 19.03
CA GLY A 132 0.75 1.58 17.65
C GLY A 132 1.17 0.38 16.81
N THR A 133 1.70 -0.70 17.42
CA THR A 133 2.01 -1.94 16.70
C THR A 133 0.72 -2.65 16.28
N GLN A 134 -0.22 -2.84 17.21
CA GLN A 134 -1.53 -3.41 16.92
C GLN A 134 -2.29 -2.62 15.84
N LYS A 135 -2.19 -1.29 15.86
CA LYS A 135 -2.78 -0.41 14.84
C LYS A 135 -2.11 -0.56 13.48
N PHE A 136 -0.79 -0.70 13.44
CA PHE A 136 -0.04 -0.99 12.21
C PHE A 136 -0.38 -2.38 11.63
N ASP A 137 -0.46 -3.42 12.46
CA ASP A 137 -0.87 -4.77 12.04
C ASP A 137 -2.31 -4.78 11.46
N THR A 138 -3.19 -4.00 12.09
CA THR A 138 -4.56 -3.78 11.61
C THR A 138 -4.55 -3.10 10.24
N PHE A 139 -3.80 -2.00 10.08
CA PHE A 139 -3.62 -1.30 8.81
C PHE A 139 -3.10 -2.22 7.69
N ARG A 140 -2.06 -3.03 7.96
CA ARG A 140 -1.55 -4.01 6.99
C ARG A 140 -2.61 -5.02 6.57
N THR A 141 -3.45 -5.46 7.51
CA THR A 141 -4.52 -6.42 7.27
C THR A 141 -5.66 -5.80 6.45
N GLU A 142 -6.10 -4.59 6.79
CA GLU A 142 -7.12 -3.84 6.06
C GLU A 142 -6.71 -3.56 4.62
N LEU A 143 -5.44 -3.17 4.42
CA LEU A 143 -4.81 -2.95 3.13
C LEU A 143 -4.73 -4.22 2.27
N ALA A 144 -4.29 -5.35 2.84
CA ALA A 144 -4.29 -6.63 2.13
C ALA A 144 -5.71 -7.05 1.70
N ASN A 145 -6.71 -6.79 2.57
CA ASN A 145 -8.11 -7.03 2.26
C ASN A 145 -8.66 -6.05 1.20
N GLU A 146 -8.23 -4.79 1.17
CA GLU A 146 -8.56 -3.81 0.13
C GLU A 146 -8.07 -4.27 -1.24
N VAL A 147 -6.79 -4.63 -1.35
CA VAL A 147 -6.19 -5.12 -2.59
C VAL A 147 -6.84 -6.45 -3.04
N SER A 148 -7.14 -7.35 -2.10
CA SER A 148 -7.83 -8.62 -2.41
C SER A 148 -9.25 -8.40 -2.94
N ARG A 149 -10.01 -7.45 -2.37
CA ARG A 149 -11.33 -7.06 -2.91
C ARG A 149 -11.20 -6.44 -4.29
N ARG A 150 -10.20 -5.58 -4.52
CA ARG A 150 -9.92 -4.97 -5.83
C ARG A 150 -9.65 -6.04 -6.90
N ALA A 151 -8.84 -7.05 -6.57
CA ALA A 151 -8.58 -8.19 -7.46
C ALA A 151 -9.85 -9.01 -7.77
N ALA A 152 -10.72 -9.21 -6.79
CA ALA A 152 -12.01 -9.88 -6.98
C ALA A 152 -12.98 -9.06 -7.87
N THR A 153 -13.03 -7.73 -7.72
CA THR A 153 -13.88 -6.84 -8.53
C THR A 153 -13.40 -6.73 -9.98
N ILE A 154 -12.09 -6.66 -10.22
CA ILE A 154 -11.50 -6.60 -11.58
C ILE A 154 -11.55 -7.98 -12.26
N GLY A 155 -11.51 -9.06 -11.48
CA GLY A 155 -11.38 -10.43 -11.97
C GLY A 155 -9.92 -10.83 -12.15
N ILE A 156 -9.57 -12.01 -11.64
CA ILE A 156 -8.18 -12.45 -11.49
C ILE A 156 -7.34 -12.39 -12.79
N PRO A 157 -7.82 -12.81 -13.97
CA PRO A 157 -7.00 -12.75 -15.20
C PRO A 157 -6.61 -11.32 -15.58
N GLN A 158 -7.56 -10.37 -15.56
CA GLN A 158 -7.33 -8.96 -15.89
C GLN A 158 -6.48 -8.24 -14.82
N TYR A 159 -6.71 -8.60 -13.56
CA TYR A 159 -5.88 -8.14 -12.45
C TYR A 159 -4.41 -8.56 -12.64
N CYS A 160 -4.15 -9.83 -12.96
CA CYS A 160 -2.79 -10.32 -13.12
C CYS A 160 -2.06 -9.73 -14.32
N GLN A 161 -2.75 -9.49 -15.45
CA GLN A 161 -2.14 -8.78 -16.59
C GLN A 161 -1.75 -7.34 -16.23
N THR A 162 -2.59 -6.63 -15.48
CA THR A 162 -2.35 -5.21 -15.13
C THR A 162 -1.29 -5.03 -14.02
N PHE A 163 -1.33 -5.85 -12.98
CA PHE A 163 -0.57 -5.58 -11.74
C PHE A 163 0.76 -6.35 -11.61
N VAL A 164 1.00 -7.38 -12.43
CA VAL A 164 2.29 -8.10 -12.42
C VAL A 164 3.38 -7.26 -13.09
N ASP A 165 3.10 -6.60 -14.21
CA ASP A 165 4.10 -5.74 -14.88
C ASP A 165 4.45 -4.51 -14.03
N ARG A 166 3.47 -4.01 -13.24
CA ARG A 166 3.70 -3.03 -12.19
C ARG A 166 4.65 -3.54 -11.10
N SER A 167 4.56 -4.82 -10.74
CA SER A 167 5.45 -5.47 -9.75
C SER A 167 6.87 -5.67 -10.30
N ILE A 168 7.02 -5.89 -11.62
CA ILE A 168 8.32 -5.89 -12.30
C ILE A 168 8.95 -4.49 -12.20
N ALA A 169 8.22 -3.45 -12.61
CA ALA A 169 8.71 -2.07 -12.52
C ALA A 169 9.10 -1.67 -11.08
N ALA A 170 8.27 -2.03 -10.08
CA ALA A 170 8.52 -1.72 -8.67
C ALA A 170 9.77 -2.42 -8.09
N LYS A 171 10.15 -3.60 -8.58
CA LYS A 171 11.39 -4.29 -8.19
C LYS A 171 12.64 -3.54 -8.63
N GLU A 172 12.61 -2.93 -9.81
CA GLU A 172 13.77 -2.23 -10.38
C GLU A 172 14.05 -0.89 -9.69
N LEU A 173 13.03 -0.25 -9.10
CA LEU A 173 13.18 0.98 -8.30
C LEU A 173 14.24 0.82 -7.21
N ASN A 174 15.15 1.79 -7.10
CA ASN A 174 16.15 1.87 -6.05
C ASN A 174 15.66 2.70 -4.87
N ALA A 175 16.45 2.76 -3.81
CA ALA A 175 16.05 3.46 -2.58
C ALA A 175 15.76 4.96 -2.81
N ASP A 176 16.45 5.62 -3.74
CA ASP A 176 16.21 7.03 -4.04
C ASP A 176 14.98 7.22 -4.93
N ASP A 177 14.77 6.36 -5.92
CA ASP A 177 13.55 6.35 -6.73
C ASP A 177 12.30 6.14 -5.84
N LEU A 178 12.37 5.20 -4.90
CA LEU A 178 11.32 4.95 -3.92
C LEU A 178 11.08 6.16 -3.01
N ARG A 179 12.13 6.85 -2.55
CA ARG A 179 11.98 8.09 -1.76
C ARG A 179 11.27 9.17 -2.57
N ILE A 180 11.65 9.37 -3.83
CA ILE A 180 11.02 10.34 -4.72
C ILE A 180 9.54 9.97 -4.94
N LEU A 181 9.26 8.74 -5.38
CA LEU A 181 7.93 8.27 -5.75
C LEU A 181 6.95 8.21 -4.55
N THR A 182 7.46 8.03 -3.33
CA THR A 182 6.65 8.05 -2.10
C THR A 182 6.52 9.44 -1.46
N SER A 183 7.40 10.40 -1.78
CA SER A 183 7.40 11.76 -1.21
C SER A 183 6.81 12.82 -2.14
N ASP A 184 6.89 12.63 -3.46
CA ASP A 184 6.32 13.53 -4.45
C ASP A 184 4.91 13.10 -4.80
N GLU A 185 3.93 13.72 -4.14
CA GLU A 185 2.52 13.57 -4.49
C GLU A 185 2.29 13.73 -6.00
N LYS A 186 2.71 14.85 -6.61
CA LYS A 186 2.30 15.21 -7.98
C LYS A 186 2.76 14.21 -9.04
N ASN A 187 3.88 13.52 -8.78
CA ASN A 187 4.47 12.55 -9.71
C ASN A 187 4.25 11.08 -9.29
N ALA A 188 3.64 10.79 -8.12
CA ALA A 188 3.31 9.43 -7.70
C ALA A 188 2.26 8.73 -8.59
N GLY A 189 1.53 9.49 -9.41
CA GLY A 189 0.51 8.97 -10.32
C GLY A 189 -0.65 8.29 -9.57
N LEU A 190 -1.12 7.13 -10.06
CA LEU A 190 -2.23 6.39 -9.43
C LEU A 190 -1.92 5.81 -8.03
N MET A 191 -0.75 6.10 -7.43
CA MET A 191 -0.41 5.80 -6.04
C MET A 191 -0.94 6.81 -5.01
N HIS A 192 -1.76 7.80 -5.39
CA HIS A 192 -2.45 8.68 -4.43
C HIS A 192 -3.52 7.96 -3.59
N LEU A 193 -3.08 7.05 -2.71
CA LEU A 193 -3.93 6.19 -1.89
C LEU A 193 -3.57 6.25 -0.39
N ALA A 194 -2.71 7.18 0.03
CA ALA A 194 -2.50 7.43 1.46
C ALA A 194 -3.85 7.72 2.13
N SER A 195 -4.07 7.07 3.27
CA SER A 195 -5.34 7.10 3.99
C SER A 195 -5.71 8.48 4.53
N LYS A 196 -4.75 9.42 4.54
CA LYS A 196 -4.89 10.79 5.02
C LYS A 196 -4.01 11.74 4.20
N PRO A 197 -4.40 13.02 4.05
CA PRO A 197 -3.59 14.02 3.36
C PRO A 197 -2.32 14.37 4.14
N LEU A 198 -1.38 15.03 3.47
CA LEU A 198 -0.23 15.65 4.11
C LEU A 198 -0.61 16.83 5.00
N CYS A 199 0.12 17.01 6.10
CA CYS A 199 -0.13 18.10 7.06
C CYS A 199 0.29 19.49 6.56
N ASP A 200 1.24 19.57 5.61
CA ASP A 200 1.69 20.82 4.98
C ASP A 200 0.87 21.20 3.74
N VAL A 201 0.12 20.25 3.17
CA VAL A 201 -0.81 20.51 2.07
C VAL A 201 -2.19 20.79 2.66
N GLN A 202 -2.57 22.07 2.73
CA GLN A 202 -3.99 22.40 2.87
C GLN A 202 -4.70 21.95 1.61
N VAL A 203 -5.33 20.78 1.68
CA VAL A 203 -6.39 20.41 0.74
C VAL A 203 -7.46 21.48 0.89
N VAL A 204 -7.47 22.44 -0.03
CA VAL A 204 -8.56 23.39 -0.15
C VAL A 204 -9.75 22.54 -0.58
N SER A 205 -10.57 22.15 0.41
CA SER A 205 -11.92 21.68 0.19
C SER A 205 -12.71 22.84 -0.40
N VAL A 206 -12.49 23.10 -1.70
CA VAL A 206 -13.40 23.93 -2.49
C VAL A 206 -14.76 23.25 -2.31
N PRO A 207 -15.75 23.91 -1.68
CA PRO A 207 -17.06 23.31 -1.55
C PRO A 207 -17.53 22.99 -2.98
N ASP A 208 -17.93 21.74 -3.22
CA ASP A 208 -18.35 21.29 -4.55
C ASP A 208 -19.29 22.33 -5.14
N ALA A 209 -18.81 23.07 -6.15
CA ALA A 209 -19.63 24.01 -6.87
C ALA A 209 -20.83 23.20 -7.36
N PRO A 210 -22.09 23.59 -7.04
CA PRO A 210 -23.22 22.71 -7.17
C PRO A 210 -23.31 22.24 -8.61
N ILE A 211 -22.90 20.99 -8.84
CA ILE A 211 -23.00 20.36 -10.14
C ILE A 211 -24.48 20.34 -10.41
N ALA A 212 -24.91 21.18 -11.36
CA ALA A 212 -26.28 21.17 -11.83
C ALA A 212 -26.49 19.81 -12.51
N VAL A 213 -26.92 18.84 -11.70
CA VAL A 213 -27.38 17.55 -12.19
C VAL A 213 -28.57 17.88 -13.06
N ALA A 214 -28.32 17.93 -14.38
CA ALA A 214 -29.35 18.17 -15.36
C ALA A 214 -30.42 17.11 -15.12
N GLN A 215 -31.55 17.54 -14.56
CA GLN A 215 -32.68 16.65 -14.35
C GLN A 215 -33.04 16.11 -15.72
N ALA A 216 -32.82 14.81 -15.93
CA ALA A 216 -33.25 14.13 -17.13
C ALA A 216 -34.77 14.28 -17.20
N SER A 217 -35.22 15.23 -18.03
CA SER A 217 -36.63 15.53 -18.19
C SER A 217 -37.35 14.25 -18.57
N THR A 218 -38.32 13.83 -17.77
CA THR A 218 -39.18 12.67 -18.03
C THR A 218 -40.20 13.00 -19.12
N GLY A 219 -39.68 13.44 -20.29
CA GLY A 219 -40.39 13.73 -21.52
C GLY A 219 -40.91 12.45 -22.16
N ARG A 220 -41.91 11.84 -21.54
CA ARG A 220 -42.65 10.69 -22.08
C ARG A 220 -43.49 11.15 -23.26
N ALA A 221 -42.90 11.19 -24.45
CA ALA A 221 -43.64 11.39 -25.69
C ALA A 221 -44.71 10.27 -25.86
N PRO A 222 -45.96 10.61 -26.20
CA PRO A 222 -47.01 9.61 -26.38
C PRO A 222 -46.82 8.86 -27.70
N ALA A 223 -46.34 7.61 -27.62
CA ALA A 223 -46.28 6.71 -28.76
C ALA A 223 -47.70 6.39 -29.27
N LYS A 224 -47.99 6.80 -30.51
CA LYS A 224 -49.28 6.59 -31.17
C LYS A 224 -49.46 5.10 -31.49
N ALA A 225 -50.49 4.48 -30.94
CA ALA A 225 -50.74 3.05 -31.12
C ALA A 225 -51.33 2.75 -32.52
N THR A 226 -50.73 1.82 -33.24
CA THR A 226 -51.34 1.12 -34.39
C THR A 226 -51.28 -0.38 -34.12
N ALA A 227 -52.46 -1.02 -34.05
CA ALA A 227 -52.59 -2.43 -33.72
C ALA A 227 -52.40 -3.34 -34.95
N ALA A 228 -51.71 -4.46 -34.77
CA ALA A 228 -51.69 -5.58 -35.71
C ALA A 228 -51.77 -6.92 -34.94
N LYS A 229 -52.46 -7.91 -35.51
CA LYS A 229 -52.94 -9.12 -34.81
C LYS A 229 -51.93 -10.28 -34.77
N ALA A 230 -51.80 -10.88 -33.59
CA ALA A 230 -51.84 -12.31 -33.26
C ALA A 230 -51.11 -13.38 -34.12
N LYS A 231 -50.31 -14.23 -33.44
CA LYS A 231 -50.59 -15.69 -33.34
C LYS A 231 -49.84 -16.37 -32.17
N ALA A 232 -50.50 -17.31 -31.50
CA ALA A 232 -49.89 -18.34 -30.61
C ALA A 232 -49.69 -19.65 -31.44
N PRO A 233 -48.88 -20.68 -31.03
CA PRO A 233 -48.96 -21.47 -29.77
C PRO A 233 -47.56 -21.91 -29.22
N ALA A 234 -47.29 -22.90 -28.32
CA ALA A 234 -48.09 -23.74 -27.42
C ALA A 234 -47.31 -24.23 -26.15
N LYS A 235 -48.00 -24.26 -25.01
CA LYS A 235 -47.98 -25.22 -23.87
C LYS A 235 -46.93 -26.38 -23.78
N ALA A 236 -45.93 -26.20 -22.87
CA ALA A 236 -45.46 -27.12 -21.77
C ALA A 236 -44.95 -28.58 -22.10
N PRO A 237 -44.35 -29.37 -21.14
CA PRO A 237 -44.11 -29.14 -19.70
C PRO A 237 -42.77 -29.65 -19.06
N ALA A 238 -42.62 -29.38 -17.75
CA ALA A 238 -42.07 -30.26 -16.67
C ALA A 238 -40.55 -30.39 -16.31
N LYS A 239 -40.26 -29.97 -15.06
CA LYS A 239 -39.46 -30.63 -13.98
C LYS A 239 -38.05 -31.22 -14.22
N ALA A 240 -37.07 -30.63 -13.52
CA ALA A 240 -36.14 -31.32 -12.59
C ALA A 240 -35.64 -30.29 -11.55
N ALA A 241 -36.03 -30.35 -10.27
CA ALA A 241 -35.48 -31.17 -9.19
C ALA A 241 -34.12 -30.63 -8.65
N ALA A 242 -34.14 -30.14 -7.40
CA ALA A 242 -33.00 -29.50 -6.75
C ALA A 242 -32.03 -30.50 -6.11
N ALA A 243 -30.72 -30.25 -6.23
CA ALA A 243 -29.68 -30.93 -5.48
C ALA A 243 -29.10 -29.98 -4.39
N LYS A 244 -29.38 -30.27 -3.11
CA LYS A 244 -28.76 -29.58 -1.98
C LYS A 244 -27.37 -30.19 -1.70
N PRO A 245 -26.29 -29.40 -1.57
CA PRO A 245 -25.01 -29.94 -1.09
C PRO A 245 -25.14 -30.42 0.36
N LYS A 246 -24.64 -31.63 0.61
CA LYS A 246 -24.73 -32.32 1.90
C LYS A 246 -23.70 -31.76 2.87
N VAL A 247 -24.16 -31.07 3.92
CA VAL A 247 -23.29 -30.64 5.04
C VAL A 247 -22.75 -31.89 5.74
N VAL A 248 -21.43 -32.08 5.71
CA VAL A 248 -20.76 -33.15 6.47
C VAL A 248 -20.53 -32.67 7.90
N ALA A 249 -20.88 -33.52 8.86
CA ALA A 249 -20.86 -33.17 10.28
C ALA A 249 -19.44 -32.95 10.83
N ALA A 250 -19.33 -32.03 11.79
CA ALA A 250 -18.12 -31.84 12.58
C ALA A 250 -17.91 -33.04 13.55
N PRO A 251 -16.69 -33.61 13.63
CA PRO A 251 -16.32 -34.50 14.73
C PRO A 251 -16.04 -33.71 16.01
N ALA A 252 -16.34 -34.33 17.15
CA ALA A 252 -16.41 -33.66 18.45
C ALA A 252 -15.07 -33.68 19.23
N LYS A 253 -15.00 -32.77 20.22
CA LYS A 253 -14.23 -32.85 21.48
C LYS A 253 -12.75 -33.25 21.37
N GLN A 254 -11.87 -32.26 21.51
CA GLN A 254 -10.48 -32.49 21.93
C GLN A 254 -10.27 -31.88 23.32
N THR A 255 -10.10 -32.74 24.32
CA THR A 255 -9.77 -32.34 25.70
C THR A 255 -8.29 -31.97 25.78
N VAL A 256 -8.00 -30.77 26.26
CA VAL A 256 -6.62 -30.35 26.59
C VAL A 256 -6.35 -30.73 28.04
N ALA A 257 -5.40 -31.64 28.25
CA ALA A 257 -4.84 -31.90 29.57
C ALA A 257 -3.71 -30.90 29.83
N ALA A 258 -3.76 -30.22 30.98
CA ALA A 258 -2.68 -29.36 31.42
C ALA A 258 -1.49 -30.18 31.94
N ARG A 259 -0.28 -29.72 31.61
CA ARG A 259 1.00 -30.01 32.27
C ARG A 259 1.88 -28.77 32.15
#